data_AF-A0A2A2Q7P1-F1
#
_entry.id   AF-A0A2A2Q7P1-F1
#
_cell.length_a   1.000
_cell.length_b   1.000
_cell.length_c   1.000
_cell.angle_alpha   90.00
_cell.angle_beta   90.00
_cell.angle_gamma   90.00
#
_symmetry.space_group_name_H-M   'P 1'
#
loop_
_entity.id
_entity.type
_entity.pdbx_description
1 polymer ?
#
loop_
_entity_poly.entity_id
_entity_poly.type
_entity_poly.pdbx_seq_one_letter_code
_entity_poly.pdbx_strand_id
1 'polypeptide(L)'
;MIEWILEKLPVIIFVVIFIGQMVRGLMKAKDTEAEPPVRHNELEEQRRTEEIQREIRRKIAARRGGAMPAGEAAEAPPVMRRDPTAIPLPEPLGGPLRKLFEELERRAEPVAAPVAPPPLAAERRNEELERQQRLAEELAALKARRAAQTAAAKAEAAAPGRRAAAAGGRSAVEELKDPERLRRAFLQREILGPPVSLRP
;
A
#
# COMPACT_ATOMS: atom_id res chain seq x y z
N MET A 1 -51.61 -20.62 -13.84
CA MET A 1 -50.84 -20.55 -12.57
C MET A 1 -49.36 -20.22 -12.81
N ILE A 2 -48.71 -20.87 -13.79
CA ILE A 2 -47.30 -20.61 -14.15
C ILE A 2 -47.10 -19.21 -14.80
N GLU A 3 -48.02 -18.73 -15.63
CA GLU A 3 -47.94 -17.39 -16.27
C GLU A 3 -47.90 -16.23 -15.27
N TRP A 4 -48.66 -16.33 -14.18
CA TRP A 4 -48.65 -15.34 -13.09
C TRP A 4 -47.27 -15.25 -12.42
N ILE A 5 -46.59 -16.39 -12.27
CA ILE A 5 -45.25 -16.46 -11.69
C ILE A 5 -44.18 -15.95 -12.66
N LEU A 6 -44.35 -16.12 -13.97
CA LEU A 6 -43.45 -15.55 -14.98
C LEU A 6 -43.59 -14.03 -15.08
N GLU A 7 -44.81 -13.49 -15.01
CA GLU A 7 -45.05 -12.04 -15.03
C GLU A 7 -44.47 -11.34 -13.80
N LYS A 8 -44.57 -11.98 -12.63
CA LYS A 8 -44.01 -11.47 -11.38
C LYS A 8 -42.57 -11.93 -11.14
N LEU A 9 -41.96 -12.69 -12.05
CA LEU A 9 -40.58 -13.21 -11.91
C LEU A 9 -39.56 -12.09 -11.63
N PRO A 10 -39.58 -10.93 -12.33
CA PRO A 10 -38.67 -9.83 -12.03
C PRO A 10 -38.88 -9.25 -10.63
N VAL A 11 -40.15 -9.17 -10.19
CA VAL A 11 -40.53 -8.68 -8.86
C VAL A 11 -40.08 -9.64 -7.78
N ILE A 12 -40.27 -10.95 -7.98
CA ILE A 12 -39.84 -12.01 -7.07
C ILE A 12 -38.32 -12.02 -6.95
N ILE A 13 -37.58 -11.92 -8.07
CA ILE A 13 -36.12 -11.83 -8.07
C ILE A 13 -35.66 -10.58 -7.30
N PHE A 14 -36.29 -9.43 -7.54
CA PHE A 14 -35.97 -8.20 -6.81
C PHE A 14 -36.18 -8.34 -5.30
N VAL A 15 -37.31 -8.92 -4.88
CA VAL A 15 -37.63 -9.16 -3.46
C VAL A 15 -36.62 -10.13 -2.84
N VAL A 16 -36.25 -11.21 -3.53
CA VAL A 16 -35.27 -12.19 -3.03
C VAL A 16 -33.89 -11.54 -2.88
N ILE A 17 -33.44 -10.75 -3.86
CA ILE A 17 -32.17 -10.02 -3.78
C ILE A 17 -32.21 -8.98 -2.66
N PHE A 18 -33.32 -8.24 -2.53
CA PHE A 18 -33.49 -7.23 -1.50
C PHE A 18 -33.45 -7.82 -0.09
N ILE A 19 -34.19 -8.91 0.16
CA ILE A 19 -34.15 -9.65 1.42
C ILE A 19 -32.75 -10.22 1.66
N GLY A 20 -32.12 -10.79 0.63
CA GLY A 20 -30.75 -11.32 0.71
C GLY A 20 -29.73 -10.25 1.08
N GLN A 21 -29.83 -9.05 0.50
CA GLN A 21 -28.98 -7.91 0.83
C GLN A 21 -29.27 -7.35 2.22
N MET A 22 -30.53 -7.32 2.64
CA MET A 22 -30.92 -6.86 3.97
C MET A 22 -30.43 -7.81 5.06
N VAL A 23 -30.58 -9.13 4.87
CA VAL A 23 -30.04 -10.15 5.78
C VAL A 23 -28.52 -10.13 5.79
N ARG A 24 -27.86 -10.03 4.63
CA ARG A 24 -26.40 -9.94 4.56
C ARG A 24 -25.88 -8.64 5.18
N GLY A 25 -26.61 -7.54 5.05
CA GLY A 25 -26.33 -6.26 5.71
C GLY A 25 -26.49 -6.36 7.22
N LEU A 26 -27.56 -6.99 7.71
CA LEU A 26 -27.78 -7.20 9.14
C LEU A 26 -26.77 -8.17 9.76
N MET A 27 -26.43 -9.27 9.08
CA MET A 27 -25.40 -10.20 9.57
C MET A 27 -24.05 -9.51 9.63
N LYS A 28 -23.70 -8.73 8.60
CA LYS A 28 -22.46 -7.95 8.59
C LYS A 28 -22.48 -6.85 9.65
N ALA A 29 -23.62 -6.23 9.95
CA ALA A 29 -23.76 -5.27 11.04
C ALA A 29 -23.62 -5.94 12.42
N LYS A 30 -24.18 -7.14 12.62
CA LYS A 30 -24.02 -7.92 13.87
C LYS A 30 -22.59 -8.42 14.07
N ASP A 31 -21.90 -8.78 12.99
CA ASP A 31 -20.47 -9.09 13.01
C ASP A 31 -19.61 -7.82 13.26
N THR A 32 -20.12 -6.64 12.88
CA THR A 32 -19.47 -5.34 13.15
C THR A 32 -19.83 -4.79 14.54
N GLU A 33 -20.91 -5.25 15.18
CA GLU A 33 -21.32 -4.79 16.52
C GLU A 33 -20.48 -5.41 17.66
N ALA A 34 -19.62 -6.40 17.34
CA ALA A 34 -18.56 -6.86 18.22
C ALA A 34 -17.30 -5.96 18.21
N GLU A 35 -17.25 -4.93 17.36
CA GLU A 35 -16.13 -4.00 17.29
C GLU A 35 -16.63 -2.54 17.16
N PRO A 36 -16.44 -1.67 18.17
CA PRO A 36 -16.85 -0.28 18.05
C PRO A 36 -16.17 0.38 16.84
N PRO A 37 -16.87 1.28 16.12
CA PRO A 37 -16.37 1.86 14.88
C PRO A 37 -15.01 2.55 15.10
N VAL A 38 -14.01 2.03 14.39
CA VAL A 38 -12.61 2.48 14.31
C VAL A 38 -12.53 3.89 13.69
N ARG A 39 -13.03 4.90 14.42
CA ARG A 39 -12.70 6.32 14.20
C ARG A 39 -11.87 6.88 15.36
N HIS A 40 -11.75 6.15 16.47
CA HIS A 40 -10.92 6.56 17.60
C HIS A 40 -9.45 6.12 17.50
N ASN A 41 -9.11 5.21 16.58
CA ASN A 41 -7.76 4.62 16.53
C ASN A 41 -6.79 5.37 15.61
N GLU A 42 -7.25 6.08 14.57
CA GLU A 42 -6.34 6.83 13.67
C GLU A 42 -5.57 7.95 14.40
N LEU A 43 -6.21 8.61 15.38
CA LEU A 43 -5.56 9.65 16.20
C LEU A 43 -4.57 9.05 17.22
N GLU A 44 -4.85 7.86 17.76
CA GLU A 44 -3.92 7.16 18.65
C GLU A 44 -2.74 6.57 17.89
N GLU A 45 -2.96 6.05 16.68
CA GLU A 45 -1.92 5.58 15.78
C GLU A 45 -1.01 6.74 15.32
N GLN A 46 -1.58 7.93 15.08
CA GLN A 46 -0.81 9.14 14.83
C GLN A 46 0.05 9.52 16.04
N ARG A 47 -0.48 9.47 17.26
CA ARG A 47 0.32 9.74 18.48
C ARG A 47 1.45 8.72 18.66
N ARG A 48 1.17 7.43 18.46
CA ARG A 48 2.17 6.35 18.56
C ARG A 48 3.27 6.53 17.51
N THR A 49 2.92 6.92 16.28
CA THR A 49 3.92 7.16 15.23
C THR A 49 4.78 8.39 15.51
N GLU A 50 4.23 9.47 16.07
CA GLU A 50 5.00 10.63 16.51
C GLU A 50 5.98 10.33 17.65
N GLU A 51 5.58 9.49 18.60
CA GLU A 51 6.45 9.02 19.70
C GLU A 51 7.60 8.19 19.17
N ILE A 52 7.31 7.25 18.26
CA ILE A 52 8.33 6.41 17.60
C ILE A 52 9.31 7.28 16.81
N GLN A 53 8.83 8.27 16.05
CA GLN A 53 9.70 9.17 15.30
C GLN A 53 10.61 10.02 16.22
N ARG A 54 10.08 10.51 17.35
CA ARG A 54 10.87 11.24 18.34
C ARG A 54 11.95 10.37 18.95
N GLU A 55 11.64 9.13 19.29
CA GLU A 55 12.60 8.19 19.84
C GLU A 55 13.70 7.82 18.83
N ILE A 56 13.33 7.59 17.57
CA ILE A 56 14.28 7.37 16.47
C ILE A 56 15.19 8.59 16.29
N ARG A 57 14.63 9.80 16.25
CA ARG A 57 15.41 11.03 16.10
C ARG A 57 16.37 11.25 17.26
N ARG A 58 15.95 10.97 18.50
CA ARG A 58 16.80 11.01 19.69
C ARG A 58 17.92 9.96 19.61
N LYS A 59 17.62 8.75 19.15
CA LYS A 59 18.60 7.66 19.01
C LYS A 59 19.61 7.92 17.90
N ILE A 60 19.18 8.55 16.79
CA ILE A 60 20.07 9.02 15.73
C ILE A 60 20.94 10.17 16.23
N ALA A 61 20.38 11.14 16.96
CA ALA A 61 21.15 12.23 17.55
C ALA A 61 22.17 11.73 18.59
N ALA A 62 21.80 10.75 19.43
CA ALA A 62 22.73 10.12 20.37
C ALA A 62 23.86 9.36 19.66
N ARG A 63 23.58 8.70 18.53
CA ARG A 63 24.60 8.05 17.69
C ARG A 63 25.44 9.05 16.89
N ARG A 64 24.84 10.16 16.47
CA ARG A 64 25.50 11.24 15.71
C ARG A 64 26.25 12.21 16.63
N GLY A 65 25.95 12.28 17.92
CA GLY A 65 26.71 13.04 18.91
C GLY A 65 28.01 12.37 19.37
N GLY A 66 28.21 11.09 19.02
CA GLY A 66 29.47 10.35 19.20
C GLY A 66 30.43 10.42 18.01
N ALA A 67 30.07 11.14 16.94
CA ALA A 67 30.91 11.39 15.78
C ALA A 67 30.81 12.87 15.39
N MET A 68 31.94 13.51 15.11
CA MET A 68 32.06 14.93 14.75
C MET A 68 30.98 15.42 13.74
N PRO A 69 30.59 16.71 13.80
CA PRO A 69 29.54 17.24 12.98
C PRO A 69 30.08 17.59 11.58
N ALA A 70 29.29 17.26 10.56
CA ALA A 70 29.24 18.05 9.34
C ALA A 70 27.77 18.13 8.94
N GLY A 71 27.17 19.29 9.18
CA GLY A 71 26.13 19.79 8.31
C GLY A 71 26.80 20.81 7.42
N GLU A 72 26.75 20.63 6.10
CA GLU A 72 26.43 21.69 5.15
C GLU A 72 26.39 21.12 3.73
N ALA A 73 25.29 21.46 3.07
CA ALA A 73 25.07 21.69 1.65
C ALA A 73 25.96 21.04 0.57
N ALA A 74 25.24 20.68 -0.50
CA ALA A 74 25.65 20.69 -1.90
C ALA A 74 26.16 19.38 -2.51
N GLU A 75 25.57 19.16 -3.70
CA GLU A 75 25.95 18.27 -4.79
C GLU A 75 25.83 16.75 -4.64
N ALA A 76 25.08 16.20 -5.59
CA ALA A 76 25.03 14.79 -5.89
C ALA A 76 26.45 14.24 -6.07
N PRO A 77 26.80 13.07 -5.49
CA PRO A 77 28.11 12.52 -5.71
C PRO A 77 28.22 12.03 -7.17
N PRO A 78 29.24 12.47 -7.93
CA PRO A 78 29.55 11.86 -9.21
C PRO A 78 29.97 10.41 -8.97
N VAL A 79 29.57 9.54 -9.89
CA VAL A 79 29.97 8.14 -9.93
C VAL A 79 31.49 8.07 -10.09
N MET A 80 32.23 8.06 -8.98
CA MET A 80 33.66 7.78 -8.99
C MET A 80 33.86 6.27 -9.13
N ARG A 81 34.22 5.93 -10.37
CA ARG A 81 34.88 4.71 -10.80
C ARG A 81 35.95 4.30 -9.78
N ARG A 82 35.82 3.10 -9.24
CA ARG A 82 36.76 2.49 -8.29
C ARG A 82 38.07 2.15 -9.02
N ASP A 83 39.12 2.93 -8.81
CA ASP A 83 40.50 2.51 -9.10
C ASP A 83 40.98 1.52 -8.01
N PRO A 84 41.53 0.35 -8.36
CA PRO A 84 41.92 -0.68 -7.41
C PRO A 84 43.41 -0.61 -7.10
N THR A 85 43.91 0.46 -6.47
CA THR A 85 45.31 0.44 -6.01
C THR A 85 45.57 1.46 -4.90
N ALA A 86 46.34 1.02 -3.90
CA ALA A 86 46.88 1.75 -2.75
C ALA A 86 45.94 1.96 -1.54
N ILE A 87 45.68 0.87 -0.80
CA ILE A 87 45.46 0.94 0.64
C ILE A 87 46.84 0.91 1.31
N PRO A 88 47.35 1.99 1.92
CA PRO A 88 48.44 1.85 2.87
C PRO A 88 47.89 1.05 4.06
N LEU A 89 48.40 -0.16 4.28
CA LEU A 89 48.10 -0.95 5.46
C LEU A 89 48.44 -0.10 6.71
N PRO A 90 47.48 0.18 7.61
CA PRO A 90 47.84 0.70 8.91
C PRO A 90 48.63 -0.36 9.67
N GLU A 91 49.78 0.07 10.19
CA GLU A 91 50.67 -0.64 11.09
C GLU A 91 49.92 -1.39 12.21
N PRO A 92 50.48 -2.52 12.69
CA PRO A 92 49.74 -3.56 13.38
C PRO A 92 49.07 -3.00 14.62
N LEU A 93 47.80 -3.37 14.83
CA LEU A 93 47.08 -3.19 16.10
C LEU A 93 47.91 -3.77 17.26
N GLY A 94 48.83 -2.96 17.79
CA GLY A 94 49.73 -3.26 18.90
C GLY A 94 49.09 -2.84 20.21
N GLY A 95 47.91 -3.38 20.51
CA GLY A 95 47.14 -3.00 21.68
C GLY A 95 46.21 -4.10 22.20
N PRO A 96 45.46 -3.83 23.29
CA PRO A 96 44.59 -4.78 23.99
C PRO A 96 43.62 -5.55 23.10
N LEU A 97 43.29 -5.00 21.93
CA LEU A 97 42.48 -5.64 20.90
C LEU A 97 43.12 -6.91 20.32
N ARG A 98 44.45 -6.97 20.20
CA ARG A 98 45.14 -8.17 19.69
C ARG A 98 45.01 -9.34 20.65
N LYS A 99 45.11 -9.10 21.96
CA LYS A 99 44.84 -10.13 22.98
C LYS A 99 43.39 -10.59 22.95
N LEU A 100 42.45 -9.66 22.73
CA LEU A 100 41.04 -9.97 22.57
C LEU A 100 40.78 -10.84 21.34
N PHE A 101 41.41 -10.50 20.21
CA PHE A 101 41.32 -11.28 18.97
C PHE A 101 41.99 -12.65 19.11
N GLU A 102 43.18 -12.71 19.70
CA GLU A 102 43.94 -13.95 19.92
C GLU A 102 43.22 -14.88 20.92
N GLU A 103 42.52 -14.32 21.91
CA GLU A 103 41.70 -15.09 22.85
C GLU A 103 40.33 -15.51 22.25
N LEU A 104 39.81 -14.74 21.29
CA LEU A 104 38.65 -15.12 20.49
C LEU A 104 39.01 -16.23 19.50
N GLU A 105 40.18 -16.14 18.86
CA GLU A 105 40.70 -17.10 17.89
C GLU A 105 41.11 -18.41 18.57
N ARG A 106 41.73 -18.32 19.75
CA ARG A 106 41.99 -19.48 20.63
C ARG A 106 40.72 -20.16 21.15
N ARG A 107 39.59 -19.43 21.22
CA ARG A 107 38.26 -20.00 21.49
C ARG A 107 37.55 -20.50 20.22
N ALA A 108 37.97 -20.03 19.05
CA ALA A 108 37.35 -20.35 17.77
C ALA A 108 37.94 -21.62 17.12
N GLU A 109 39.19 -22.00 17.41
CA GLU A 109 39.80 -23.25 16.94
C GLU A 109 39.89 -24.33 18.03
N PRO A 110 39.39 -25.57 17.83
CA PRO A 110 38.42 -26.07 16.85
C PRO A 110 37.12 -26.46 17.58
N VAL A 111 36.01 -25.77 17.29
CA VAL A 111 34.72 -26.44 17.40
C VAL A 111 34.73 -27.52 16.32
N ALA A 112 34.57 -28.77 16.75
CA ALA A 112 34.43 -29.96 15.94
C ALA A 112 33.70 -29.67 14.61
N ALA A 113 34.12 -30.36 13.55
CA ALA A 113 33.52 -30.35 12.22
C ALA A 113 32.02 -30.03 12.26
N PRO A 114 31.49 -29.15 11.39
CA PRO A 114 30.07 -28.80 11.39
C PRO A 114 29.28 -30.11 11.37
N VAL A 115 28.68 -30.45 12.51
CA VAL A 115 27.87 -31.65 12.62
C VAL A 115 26.77 -31.43 11.60
N ALA A 116 26.84 -32.18 10.50
CA ALA A 116 25.82 -32.13 9.48
C ALA A 116 24.48 -32.27 10.22
N PRO A 117 23.54 -31.32 10.04
CA PRO A 117 22.27 -31.40 10.73
C PRO A 117 21.71 -32.80 10.45
N PRO A 118 21.17 -33.49 11.48
CA PRO A 118 20.63 -34.83 11.27
C PRO A 118 19.67 -34.80 10.08
N PRO A 119 19.63 -35.82 9.21
CA PRO A 119 18.90 -35.78 7.94
C PRO A 119 17.44 -35.32 8.09
N LEU A 120 16.80 -35.71 9.20
CA LEU A 120 15.46 -35.27 9.58
C LEU A 120 15.30 -33.74 9.77
N ALA A 121 16.34 -33.04 10.24
CA ALA A 121 16.33 -31.58 10.38
C ALA A 121 16.52 -30.88 9.03
N ALA A 122 17.23 -31.48 8.08
CA ALA A 122 17.35 -30.98 6.71
C ALA A 122 16.02 -31.18 5.94
N GLU A 123 15.37 -32.33 6.10
CA GLU A 123 14.05 -32.61 5.52
C GLU A 123 12.98 -31.64 6.03
N ARG A 124 12.90 -31.41 7.34
CA ARG A 124 11.96 -30.43 7.93
C ARG A 124 12.17 -29.01 7.40
N ARG A 125 13.42 -28.58 7.23
CA ARG A 125 13.75 -27.27 6.65
C ARG A 125 13.32 -27.19 5.18
N ASN A 126 13.49 -28.26 4.42
CA ASN A 126 13.05 -28.32 3.03
C ASN A 126 11.52 -28.25 2.93
N GLU A 127 10.80 -28.99 3.78
CA GLU A 127 9.33 -28.90 3.85
C GLU A 127 8.85 -27.49 4.23
N GLU A 128 9.52 -26.83 5.18
CA GLU A 128 9.21 -25.45 5.56
C GLU A 128 9.45 -24.48 4.40
N LEU A 129 10.54 -24.64 3.65
CA LEU A 129 10.83 -23.84 2.46
C LEU A 129 9.79 -24.06 1.35
N GLU A 130 9.36 -25.31 1.10
CA GLU A 130 8.29 -25.60 0.14
C GLU A 130 6.97 -24.95 0.55
N ARG A 131 6.62 -24.99 1.84
CA ARG A 131 5.43 -24.31 2.36
C ARG A 131 5.52 -22.79 2.16
N GLN A 132 6.68 -22.20 2.41
CA GLN A 132 6.91 -20.77 2.17
C GLN A 132 6.79 -20.40 0.69
N GLN A 133 7.34 -21.22 -0.20
CA GLN A 133 7.24 -21.02 -1.65
C GLN A 133 5.78 -21.07 -2.12
N ARG A 134 5.00 -22.07 -1.67
CA ARG A 134 3.57 -22.17 -2.01
C ARG A 134 2.77 -20.95 -1.56
N LEU A 135 3.00 -20.49 -0.32
CA LEU A 135 2.34 -19.28 0.18
C LEU A 135 2.74 -18.03 -0.62
N ALA A 136 4.01 -17.91 -1.02
CA ALA A 136 4.48 -16.79 -1.83
C ALA A 136 3.82 -16.78 -3.22
N GLU A 137 3.68 -17.95 -3.85
CA GLU A 137 3.01 -18.12 -5.14
C GLU A 137 1.51 -17.79 -5.06
N GLU A 138 0.81 -18.26 -4.03
CA GLU A 138 -0.60 -17.94 -3.79
C GLU A 138 -0.82 -16.43 -3.62
N LEU A 139 0.04 -15.77 -2.84
CA LEU A 139 -0.02 -14.32 -2.64
C LEU A 139 0.28 -13.56 -3.94
N ALA A 140 1.24 -14.02 -4.73
CA ALA A 140 1.55 -13.42 -6.04
C ALA A 140 0.35 -13.55 -7.00
N ALA A 141 -0.28 -14.72 -7.06
CA ALA A 141 -1.45 -14.97 -7.89
C ALA A 141 -2.65 -14.10 -7.48
N LEU A 142 -2.93 -13.98 -6.17
CA LEU A 142 -3.99 -13.12 -5.65
C LEU A 142 -3.72 -11.64 -5.95
N LYS A 143 -2.47 -11.18 -5.80
CA LYS A 143 -2.07 -9.81 -6.16
C LYS A 143 -2.26 -9.54 -7.64
N ALA A 144 -1.83 -10.46 -8.51
CA ALA A 144 -2.02 -10.34 -9.96
C ALA A 144 -3.50 -10.28 -10.33
N ARG A 145 -4.34 -11.13 -9.71
CA ARG A 145 -5.79 -11.13 -9.94
C ARG A 145 -6.43 -9.81 -9.48
N ARG A 146 -6.05 -9.28 -8.32
CA ARG A 146 -6.54 -7.97 -7.84
C ARG A 146 -6.09 -6.84 -8.75
N ALA A 147 -4.83 -6.84 -9.18
CA ALA A 147 -4.31 -5.85 -10.11
C ALA A 147 -5.10 -5.87 -11.43
N ALA A 148 -5.34 -7.06 -11.99
CA ALA A 148 -6.16 -7.22 -13.20
C ALA A 148 -7.60 -6.75 -13.00
N GLN A 149 -8.24 -7.06 -11.87
CA GLN A 149 -9.59 -6.59 -11.54
C GLN A 149 -9.64 -5.06 -11.42
N THR A 150 -8.67 -4.45 -10.73
CA THR A 150 -8.61 -2.99 -10.60
C THR A 150 -8.32 -2.30 -11.93
N ALA A 151 -7.47 -2.89 -12.77
CA ALA A 151 -7.19 -2.39 -14.11
C ALA A 151 -8.43 -2.50 -15.02
N ALA A 152 -9.15 -3.61 -14.96
CA ALA A 152 -10.40 -3.81 -15.69
C ALA A 152 -11.48 -2.81 -15.24
N ALA A 153 -11.69 -2.66 -13.93
CA ALA A 153 -12.63 -1.69 -13.38
C ALA A 153 -12.28 -0.24 -13.76
N LYS A 154 -10.98 0.10 -13.77
CA LYS A 154 -10.50 1.42 -14.20
C LYS A 154 -10.68 1.64 -15.71
N ALA A 155 -10.46 0.62 -16.52
CA ALA A 155 -10.70 0.69 -17.96
C ALA A 155 -12.20 0.86 -18.27
N GLU A 156 -13.07 0.14 -17.56
CA GLU A 156 -14.52 0.25 -17.68
C GLU A 156 -15.01 1.64 -17.24
N ALA A 157 -14.48 2.19 -16.15
CA ALA A 157 -14.79 3.55 -15.70
C ALA A 157 -14.27 4.66 -16.64
N ALA A 158 -13.17 4.42 -17.37
CA ALA A 158 -12.57 5.40 -18.27
C ALA A 158 -13.25 5.46 -19.66
N ALA A 159 -13.97 4.40 -20.07
CA ALA A 159 -14.65 4.31 -21.35
C ALA A 159 -15.84 5.29 -21.53
N PRO A 160 -16.74 5.53 -20.55
CA PRO A 160 -17.85 6.47 -20.72
C PRO A 160 -17.43 7.95 -20.60
N GLY A 161 -16.39 8.27 -19.81
CA GLY A 161 -16.02 9.66 -19.50
C GLY A 161 -15.37 10.42 -20.67
N ARG A 162 -14.55 9.75 -21.49
CA ARG A 162 -13.84 10.42 -22.61
C ARG A 162 -14.73 10.72 -23.81
N ARG A 163 -15.80 9.95 -24.04
CA ARG A 163 -16.81 10.25 -25.08
C ARG A 163 -17.84 11.30 -24.62
N ALA A 164 -18.26 11.25 -23.35
CA ALA A 164 -19.20 12.22 -22.80
C ALA A 164 -18.60 13.65 -22.70
N ALA A 165 -17.33 13.79 -22.30
CA ALA A 165 -16.67 15.09 -22.19
C ALA A 165 -16.46 15.78 -23.55
N ALA A 166 -16.19 15.01 -24.62
CA ALA A 166 -16.03 15.55 -25.98
C ALA A 166 -17.37 15.85 -26.67
N ALA A 167 -18.44 15.10 -26.35
CA ALA A 167 -19.78 15.33 -26.88
C ALA A 167 -20.50 16.51 -26.19
N GLY A 168 -20.29 16.67 -24.88
CA GLY A 168 -20.96 17.70 -24.08
C GLY A 168 -20.63 19.14 -24.48
N GLY A 169 -19.41 19.41 -24.95
CA GLY A 169 -19.03 20.75 -25.40
C GLY A 169 -19.74 21.21 -26.67
N ARG A 170 -20.01 20.30 -27.62
CA ARG A 170 -20.73 20.62 -28.86
C ARG A 170 -22.25 20.65 -28.63
N SER A 171 -22.78 19.77 -27.79
CA SER A 171 -24.20 19.78 -27.44
C SER A 171 -24.58 21.00 -26.60
N ALA A 172 -23.72 21.45 -25.68
CA ALA A 172 -23.98 22.63 -24.86
C ALA A 172 -24.05 23.92 -25.69
N VAL A 173 -23.20 24.05 -26.72
CA VAL A 173 -23.22 25.20 -27.64
C VAL A 173 -24.47 25.17 -28.53
N GLU A 174 -24.91 23.99 -28.96
CA GLU A 174 -26.19 23.81 -29.68
C GLU A 174 -27.39 24.13 -28.77
N GLU A 175 -27.37 23.73 -27.50
CA GLU A 175 -28.42 24.04 -26.53
C GLU A 175 -28.55 25.54 -26.22
N LEU A 176 -27.45 26.30 -26.32
CA LEU A 176 -27.44 27.75 -26.12
C LEU A 176 -28.06 28.53 -27.30
N LYS A 177 -28.32 27.90 -28.44
CA LYS A 177 -29.05 28.52 -29.56
C LYS A 177 -30.56 28.62 -29.30
N ASP A 178 -31.06 27.84 -28.34
CA ASP A 178 -32.46 27.87 -27.93
C ASP A 178 -32.67 28.95 -26.84
N PRO A 179 -33.48 30.01 -27.10
CA PRO A 179 -33.66 31.11 -26.17
C PRO A 179 -34.32 30.68 -24.86
N GLU A 180 -35.12 29.61 -24.84
CA GLU A 180 -35.70 29.12 -23.58
C GLU A 180 -34.67 28.40 -22.71
N ARG A 181 -33.79 27.61 -23.32
CA ARG A 181 -32.70 26.92 -22.60
C ARG A 181 -31.69 27.90 -22.06
N LEU A 182 -31.40 28.97 -22.81
CA LEU A 182 -30.48 30.02 -22.37
C LEU A 182 -31.02 30.79 -21.16
N ARG A 183 -32.32 31.13 -21.15
CA ARG A 183 -32.97 31.73 -19.97
C ARG A 183 -32.94 30.79 -18.76
N ARG A 184 -33.19 29.50 -18.98
CA ARG A 184 -33.17 28.48 -17.91
C ARG A 184 -31.76 28.32 -17.32
N ALA A 185 -30.73 28.28 -18.15
CA ALA A 185 -29.34 28.22 -17.72
C ALA A 185 -28.92 29.47 -16.92
N PHE A 186 -29.37 30.66 -17.35
CA PHE A 186 -29.17 31.91 -16.59
C PHE A 186 -29.85 31.89 -15.23
N LEU A 187 -31.13 31.52 -15.17
CA LEU A 187 -31.86 31.39 -13.89
C LEU A 187 -31.21 30.37 -12.97
N GLN A 188 -30.76 29.24 -13.52
CA GLN A 188 -30.13 28.18 -12.75
C GLN A 188 -28.78 28.63 -12.17
N ARG A 189 -28.01 29.44 -12.89
CA ARG A 189 -26.81 30.11 -12.36
C ARG A 189 -27.15 31.12 -11.26
N GLU A 190 -28.26 31.83 -11.37
CA GLU A 190 -28.64 32.83 -10.37
C GLU A 190 -29.20 32.22 -9.09
N ILE A 191 -29.86 31.07 -9.20
CA ILE A 191 -30.42 30.33 -8.05
C ILE A 191 -29.36 29.45 -7.37
N LEU A 192 -28.51 28.77 -8.14
CA LEU A 192 -27.54 27.77 -7.61
C LEU A 192 -26.10 28.30 -7.55
N GLY A 193 -25.84 29.51 -8.04
CA GLY A 193 -24.52 30.09 -8.18
C GLY A 193 -23.74 29.50 -9.37
N PRO A 194 -22.45 29.89 -9.53
CA PRO A 194 -21.59 29.33 -10.58
C PRO A 194 -21.52 27.81 -10.45
N PRO A 195 -21.68 27.05 -11.55
CA PRO A 195 -21.54 25.61 -11.51
C PRO A 195 -20.18 25.24 -10.95
N VAL A 196 -20.12 24.14 -10.20
CA VAL A 196 -18.91 23.72 -9.46
C VAL A 196 -17.68 23.59 -10.38
N SER A 197 -17.90 23.31 -11.67
CA SER A 197 -16.87 23.25 -12.70
C SER A 197 -16.22 24.59 -13.07
N LEU A 198 -16.80 25.72 -12.66
CA LEU A 198 -16.30 27.08 -12.91
C LEU A 198 -15.79 27.79 -11.64
N ARG A 199 -15.68 27.08 -10.51
CA ARG A 199 -15.03 27.64 -9.31
C ARG A 199 -13.51 27.45 -9.42
N PRO A 200 -12.70 28.52 -9.24
CA PRO A 200 -11.25 28.45 -9.28
C PRO A 200 -10.67 27.64 -8.13
#